data_AF-A0A7W9L5G7-F1
#
_entry.id   AF-A0A7W9L5G7-F1
#
_cell.length_a   1.000
_cell.length_b   1.000
_cell.length_c   1.000
_cell.angle_alpha   90.00
_cell.angle_beta   90.00
_cell.angle_gamma   90.00
#
_symmetry.space_group_name_H-M   'P 1'
#
loop_
_entity.id
_entity.type
_entity.pdbx_description
1 polymer ?
#
loop_
_entity_poly.entity_id
_entity_poly.type
_entity_poly.pdbx_seq_one_letter_code
_entity_poly.pdbx_strand_id
1 'polypeptide(L)'
;MARLPRILPLIAIAIGGVVAVRAVGVAPGLFDGAKAWAEEAVPVAAGAPPKPALPGTCSALSPEQLAQQAGISPAELKIIQSLSQRRAALDARDQDFATTLPLMVAAEQKLDAKVKALEALKAEMKQMLGQVDEREKAEIDRLVQVYSAMRPKEAAPVMAALEDRVRLPVAAAMRPRTLAAIMAQMSAPQAKELTEKLAARFQAQQMAARAAAAEGTPPPAAAPAAAAPAATTPPATPTAQPAAAPTTRPTPRPAANRPAARPAARPAATPARRPAATPAAAPTATGPQAYQPSAAPNAQPRQTVQ
;
A
#
# COMPACT_ATOMS: atom_id res chain seq x y z
N MET A 1 29.60 23.90 34.23
CA MET A 1 28.32 24.63 34.38
C MET A 1 27.78 24.83 32.96
N ALA A 2 26.57 24.47 32.53
CA ALA A 2 25.39 24.00 33.22
C ALA A 2 24.40 23.35 32.21
N ARG A 3 23.60 22.40 32.73
CA ARG A 3 22.21 22.02 32.38
C ARG A 3 21.90 21.39 31.02
N LEU A 4 21.90 20.04 30.99
CA LEU A 4 21.00 19.28 30.10
C LEU A 4 19.60 19.20 30.75
N PRO A 5 18.51 19.52 30.02
CA PRO A 5 17.15 19.40 30.54
C PRO A 5 16.75 17.92 30.63
N ARG A 6 16.15 17.54 31.78
CA ARG A 6 15.66 16.19 32.06
C ARG A 6 14.44 15.90 31.19
N ILE A 7 14.58 14.97 30.25
CA ILE A 7 13.54 14.51 29.30
C ILE A 7 12.65 13.41 29.91
N LEU A 8 13.08 12.83 31.03
CA LEU A 8 12.40 11.76 31.75
C LEU A 8 10.99 12.12 32.31
N PRO A 9 10.69 13.36 32.80
CA PRO A 9 9.32 13.70 33.22
C PRO A 9 8.34 13.94 32.05
N LEU A 10 8.81 14.31 30.85
CA LEU A 10 7.92 14.52 29.69
C LEU A 10 7.42 13.20 29.08
N ILE A 11 8.25 12.16 29.11
CA ILE A 11 7.85 10.82 28.65
C ILE A 11 6.83 10.19 29.62
N ALA A 12 6.95 10.45 30.93
CA ALA A 12 5.97 10.01 31.93
C ALA A 12 4.59 10.69 31.77
N ILE A 13 4.56 11.96 31.38
CA ILE A 13 3.31 12.70 31.13
C ILE A 13 2.66 12.25 29.80
N ALA A 14 3.46 11.89 28.79
CA ALA A 14 2.92 11.38 27.52
C ALA A 14 2.30 9.97 27.65
N ILE A 15 2.84 9.12 28.52
CA ILE A 15 2.28 7.77 28.75
C ILE A 15 1.10 7.81 29.74
N GLY A 16 1.17 8.66 30.78
CA GLY A 16 0.07 8.86 31.73
C GLY A 16 -1.15 9.58 31.12
N GLY A 17 -0.92 10.53 30.21
CA GLY A 17 -1.98 11.28 29.54
C GLY A 17 -2.80 10.46 28.55
N VAL A 18 -2.19 9.49 27.85
CA VAL A 18 -2.90 8.64 26.88
C VAL A 18 -3.81 7.60 27.56
N VAL A 19 -3.50 7.20 28.79
CA VAL A 19 -4.38 6.32 29.59
C VAL A 19 -5.53 7.12 30.20
N ALA A 20 -5.30 8.36 30.64
CA ALA A 20 -6.37 9.22 31.18
C ALA A 20 -7.34 9.73 30.09
N VAL A 21 -6.86 10.02 28.87
CA VAL A 21 -7.74 10.44 27.76
C VAL A 21 -8.58 9.28 27.21
N ARG A 22 -8.15 8.02 27.38
CA ARG A 22 -8.98 6.84 27.05
C ARG A 22 -10.01 6.49 28.15
N ALA A 23 -10.01 7.20 29.28
CA ALA A 23 -10.95 6.99 30.38
C ALA A 23 -12.07 8.05 30.48
N VAL A 24 -12.00 9.15 29.71
CA VAL A 24 -12.98 10.26 29.78
C VAL A 24 -14.01 10.25 28.63
N GLY A 25 -13.89 9.34 27.67
CA GLY A 25 -14.78 9.25 26.50
C GLY A 25 -15.80 8.09 26.51
N VAL A 26 -16.01 7.40 27.63
CA VAL A 26 -16.99 6.30 27.72
C VAL A 26 -18.22 6.80 28.47
N ALA A 27 -19.33 6.92 27.73
CA ALA A 27 -20.64 7.30 28.23
C ALA A 27 -21.10 6.45 29.42
N PRO A 28 -21.82 7.03 30.40
CA PRO A 28 -22.42 6.27 31.50
C PRO A 28 -23.62 5.50 30.95
N GLY A 29 -23.43 4.22 30.63
CA GLY A 29 -24.51 3.35 30.13
C GLY A 29 -24.05 2.08 29.42
N LEU A 30 -22.78 1.98 29.03
CA LEU A 30 -22.29 0.78 28.33
C LEU A 30 -21.98 -0.41 29.26
N PHE A 31 -21.97 -0.20 30.58
CA PHE A 31 -21.70 -1.25 31.57
C PHE A 31 -22.94 -1.76 32.32
N ASP A 32 -24.13 -1.19 32.09
CA ASP A 32 -25.39 -1.73 32.64
C ASP A 32 -25.74 -3.09 32.01
N GLY A 33 -25.39 -3.28 30.74
CA GLY A 33 -25.53 -4.55 30.06
C GLY A 33 -24.63 -5.66 30.62
N ALA A 34 -23.57 -5.33 31.37
CA ALA A 34 -22.69 -6.33 32.00
C ALA A 34 -23.16 -6.69 33.42
N LYS A 35 -23.94 -5.82 34.08
CA LYS A 35 -24.51 -6.09 35.41
C LYS A 35 -25.77 -6.96 35.33
N ALA A 36 -26.54 -6.85 34.24
CA ALA A 36 -27.68 -7.71 33.95
C ALA A 36 -27.31 -9.19 33.68
N TRP A 37 -26.04 -9.50 33.37
CA TRP A 37 -25.58 -10.88 33.15
C TRP A 37 -24.78 -11.46 34.32
N ALA A 38 -24.45 -10.65 35.33
CA ALA A 38 -23.66 -11.07 36.49
C ALA A 38 -24.50 -11.22 37.77
N GLU A 39 -25.78 -10.85 37.76
CA GLU A 39 -26.72 -11.03 38.88
C GLU A 39 -27.74 -12.16 38.61
N GLU A 40 -27.44 -13.08 37.69
CA GLU A 40 -28.24 -14.31 37.48
C GLU A 40 -27.34 -15.55 37.45
N ALA A 41 -26.56 -15.75 38.52
CA ALA A 41 -25.87 -17.02 38.78
C ALA A 41 -25.51 -17.15 40.27
N VAL A 42 -26.53 -17.20 41.13
CA VAL A 42 -26.39 -17.73 42.50
C VAL A 42 -27.24 -19.01 42.58
N PRO A 43 -26.66 -20.21 42.72
CA PRO A 43 -27.45 -21.42 42.94
C PRO A 43 -27.88 -21.44 44.41
N VAL A 44 -29.02 -20.83 44.71
CA VAL A 44 -29.75 -21.09 45.95
C VAL A 44 -30.56 -22.37 45.74
N ALA A 45 -30.21 -23.40 46.52
CA ALA A 45 -31.04 -24.56 46.74
C ALA A 45 -32.34 -24.13 47.45
N ALA A 46 -33.49 -24.28 46.80
CA ALA A 46 -34.80 -24.43 47.44
C ALA A 46 -35.87 -24.91 46.43
N GLY A 47 -36.40 -26.12 46.67
CA GLY A 47 -37.81 -26.46 46.50
C GLY A 47 -38.43 -26.41 45.10
N ALA A 48 -38.25 -27.48 44.31
CA ALA A 48 -39.20 -27.80 43.25
C ALA A 48 -40.56 -28.21 43.87
N PRO A 49 -41.71 -27.72 43.40
CA PRO A 49 -43.01 -28.22 43.82
C PRO A 49 -43.18 -29.67 43.31
N PRO A 50 -43.83 -30.56 44.09
CA PRO A 50 -44.05 -31.92 43.66
C PRO A 50 -44.98 -31.92 42.43
N LYS A 51 -44.46 -32.40 41.30
CA LYS A 51 -45.25 -32.73 40.12
C LYS A 51 -46.33 -33.73 40.55
N PRO A 52 -47.62 -33.49 40.27
CA PRO A 52 -48.68 -34.44 40.64
C PRO A 52 -48.36 -35.79 40.01
N ALA A 53 -48.10 -36.79 40.86
CA ALA A 53 -48.09 -38.18 40.45
C ALA A 53 -49.53 -38.53 40.05
N LEU A 54 -49.79 -38.63 38.75
CA LEU A 54 -51.00 -39.26 38.25
C LEU A 54 -50.91 -40.76 38.59
N PRO A 55 -51.84 -41.31 39.39
CA PRO A 55 -51.95 -42.75 39.54
C PRO A 55 -52.63 -43.27 38.27
N GLY A 56 -51.90 -44.05 37.49
CA GLY A 56 -52.42 -44.55 36.23
C GLY A 56 -51.35 -45.32 35.50
N THR A 57 -51.19 -46.58 35.90
CA THR A 57 -50.53 -47.62 35.14
C THR A 57 -51.20 -47.76 33.76
N CYS A 58 -50.86 -46.89 32.82
CA CYS A 58 -50.85 -47.27 31.41
C CYS A 58 -49.59 -48.11 31.24
N SER A 59 -49.73 -49.40 31.50
CA SER A 59 -48.73 -50.41 31.12
C SER A 59 -48.25 -50.06 29.72
N ALA A 60 -46.96 -49.75 29.58
CA ALA A 60 -46.36 -49.50 28.28
C ALA A 60 -46.50 -50.80 27.47
N LEU A 61 -47.55 -50.88 26.65
CA LEU A 61 -47.73 -51.94 25.67
C LEU A 61 -46.42 -52.02 24.89
N SER A 62 -45.87 -53.22 24.78
CA SER A 62 -44.68 -53.40 23.94
C SER A 62 -45.05 -52.97 22.51
N PRO A 63 -44.10 -52.43 21.73
CA PRO A 63 -44.37 -52.00 20.36
C PRO A 63 -45.00 -53.11 19.51
N GLU A 64 -44.81 -54.38 19.88
CA GLU A 64 -45.45 -55.53 19.25
C GLU A 64 -46.94 -55.69 19.60
N GLN A 65 -47.34 -55.42 20.85
CA GLN A 65 -48.74 -55.41 21.26
C GLN A 65 -49.50 -54.22 20.65
N LEU A 66 -48.83 -53.07 20.49
CA LEU A 66 -49.36 -51.92 19.78
C LEU A 66 -49.56 -52.23 18.28
N ALA A 67 -48.65 -52.99 17.67
CA ALA A 67 -48.76 -53.45 16.28
C ALA A 67 -50.00 -54.33 16.06
N GLN A 68 -50.21 -55.29 16.97
CA GLN A 68 -51.31 -56.25 16.91
C GLN A 68 -52.68 -55.58 17.08
N GLN A 69 -52.79 -54.55 17.93
CA GLN A 69 -54.02 -53.76 18.09
C GLN A 69 -54.30 -52.84 16.90
N ALA A 70 -53.27 -52.36 16.21
CA ALA A 70 -53.40 -51.48 15.04
C ALA A 70 -53.53 -52.22 13.70
N GLY A 71 -53.39 -53.55 13.69
CA GLY A 71 -53.38 -54.37 12.46
C GLY A 71 -52.15 -54.14 11.57
N ILE A 72 -51.06 -53.61 12.12
CA ILE A 72 -49.83 -53.25 11.41
C ILE A 72 -48.75 -54.31 11.65
N SER A 73 -47.94 -54.63 10.63
CA SER A 73 -46.82 -55.57 10.79
C SER A 73 -45.72 -54.97 11.68
N PRO A 74 -45.06 -55.75 12.57
CA PRO A 74 -44.00 -55.23 13.45
C PRO A 74 -42.80 -54.62 12.68
N ALA A 75 -42.58 -54.99 11.41
CA ALA A 75 -41.57 -54.36 10.56
C ALA A 75 -41.98 -52.95 10.09
N GLU A 76 -43.26 -52.75 9.77
CA GLU A 76 -43.81 -51.46 9.33
C GLU A 76 -43.79 -50.44 10.47
N LEU A 77 -44.10 -50.86 11.70
CA LEU A 77 -43.97 -49.99 12.87
C LEU A 77 -42.54 -49.48 13.10
N LYS A 78 -41.53 -50.35 12.92
CA LYS A 78 -40.11 -49.94 13.04
C LYS A 78 -39.75 -48.90 11.99
N ILE A 79 -40.23 -49.06 10.76
CA ILE A 79 -40.03 -48.08 9.68
C ILE A 79 -40.69 -46.76 10.04
N ILE A 80 -41.96 -46.76 10.48
CA ILE A 80 -42.67 -45.55 10.88
C ILE A 80 -41.94 -44.83 12.02
N GLN A 81 -41.45 -45.57 13.02
CA GLN A 81 -40.66 -45.02 14.11
C GLN A 81 -39.33 -44.42 13.61
N SER A 82 -38.62 -45.10 12.72
CA SER A 82 -37.37 -44.57 12.14
C SER A 82 -37.60 -43.31 11.30
N LEU A 83 -38.72 -43.25 10.57
CA LEU A 83 -39.09 -42.08 9.78
C LEU A 83 -39.51 -40.91 10.67
N SER A 84 -40.23 -41.17 11.77
CA SER A 84 -40.58 -40.13 12.74
C SER A 84 -39.34 -39.60 13.46
N GLN A 85 -38.40 -40.47 13.83
CA GLN A 85 -37.11 -40.08 14.42
C GLN A 85 -36.29 -39.25 13.43
N ARG A 86 -36.23 -39.69 12.16
CA ARG A 86 -35.52 -38.94 11.10
C ARG A 86 -36.16 -37.58 10.86
N ARG A 87 -37.50 -37.48 10.90
CA ARG A 87 -38.21 -36.21 10.78
C ARG A 87 -37.85 -35.28 11.94
N ALA A 88 -37.92 -35.76 13.19
CA ALA A 88 -37.52 -34.96 14.34
C ALA A 88 -36.07 -34.46 14.25
N ALA A 89 -35.15 -35.29 13.74
CA ALA A 89 -33.75 -34.90 13.53
C ALA A 89 -33.58 -33.85 12.42
N LEU A 90 -34.39 -33.92 11.35
CA LEU A 90 -34.40 -32.90 10.30
C LEU A 90 -35.01 -31.59 10.80
N ASP A 91 -36.14 -31.65 11.51
CA ASP A 91 -36.79 -30.47 12.08
C ASP A 91 -35.83 -29.74 13.05
N ALA A 92 -35.03 -30.47 13.83
CA ALA A 92 -34.00 -29.89 14.68
C ALA A 92 -32.91 -29.16 13.87
N ARG A 93 -32.42 -29.77 12.78
CA ARG A 93 -31.43 -29.13 11.89
C ARG A 93 -32.00 -27.90 11.18
N ASP A 94 -33.26 -27.95 10.78
CA ASP A 94 -33.93 -26.82 10.13
C ASP A 94 -34.06 -25.64 11.11
N GLN A 95 -34.31 -25.90 12.40
CA GLN A 95 -34.28 -24.88 13.45
C GLN A 95 -32.86 -24.32 13.68
N ASP A 96 -31.83 -25.18 13.69
CA ASP A 96 -30.44 -24.76 13.79
C ASP A 96 -30.03 -23.85 12.62
N PHE A 97 -30.45 -24.17 11.39
CA PHE A 97 -30.19 -23.33 10.23
C PHE A 97 -31.01 -22.04 10.26
N ALA A 98 -32.26 -22.08 10.70
CA ALA A 98 -33.10 -20.89 10.85
C ALA A 98 -32.47 -19.84 11.77
N THR A 99 -31.66 -20.25 12.75
CA THR A 99 -30.93 -19.34 13.65
C THR A 99 -29.55 -18.95 13.13
N THR A 100 -28.81 -19.88 12.53
CA THR A 100 -27.42 -19.65 12.11
C THR A 100 -27.32 -18.84 10.82
N LEU A 101 -28.19 -19.08 9.83
CA LEU A 101 -28.13 -18.41 8.53
C LEU A 101 -28.31 -16.89 8.63
N PRO A 102 -29.27 -16.34 9.40
CA PRO A 102 -29.38 -14.89 9.57
C PRO A 102 -28.13 -14.24 10.19
N LEU A 103 -27.48 -14.93 11.14
CA LEU A 103 -26.24 -14.44 11.75
C LEU A 103 -25.09 -14.42 10.76
N MET A 104 -24.96 -15.44 9.90
CA MET A 104 -23.98 -15.45 8.82
C MET A 104 -24.25 -14.34 7.80
N VAL A 105 -25.50 -14.14 7.37
CA VAL A 105 -25.85 -13.07 6.43
C VAL A 105 -25.54 -11.69 7.01
N ALA A 106 -25.87 -11.46 8.29
CA ALA A 106 -25.51 -10.22 8.97
C ALA A 106 -23.98 -10.04 9.08
N ALA A 107 -23.23 -11.12 9.29
CA ALA A 107 -21.77 -11.09 9.29
C ALA A 107 -21.19 -10.78 7.91
N GLU A 108 -21.72 -11.38 6.84
CA GLU A 108 -21.34 -11.09 5.45
C GLU A 108 -21.59 -9.62 5.10
N GLN A 109 -22.78 -9.10 5.40
CA GLN A 109 -23.11 -7.68 5.19
C GLN A 109 -22.16 -6.75 5.96
N LYS A 110 -21.78 -7.13 7.19
CA LYS A 110 -20.80 -6.37 7.98
C LYS A 110 -19.40 -6.43 7.40
N LEU A 111 -19.00 -7.56 6.81
CA LEU A 111 -17.73 -7.69 6.11
C LEU A 111 -17.74 -6.85 4.82
N ASP A 112 -18.80 -6.91 4.02
CA ASP A 112 -18.94 -6.10 2.81
C ASP A 112 -18.89 -4.60 3.11
N ALA A 113 -19.57 -4.17 4.17
CA ALA A 113 -19.50 -2.79 4.63
C ALA A 113 -18.07 -2.37 4.99
N LYS A 114 -17.31 -3.25 5.66
CA LYS A 114 -15.90 -3.00 6.00
C LYS A 114 -15.00 -2.98 4.75
N VAL A 115 -15.20 -3.89 3.80
CA VAL A 115 -14.45 -3.91 2.55
C VAL A 115 -14.69 -2.61 1.78
N LYS A 116 -15.95 -2.19 1.62
CA LYS A 116 -16.29 -0.91 0.98
C LYS A 116 -15.68 0.29 1.71
N ALA A 117 -15.69 0.30 3.04
CA ALA A 117 -15.06 1.36 3.82
C ALA A 117 -13.53 1.41 3.62
N LEU A 118 -12.87 0.24 3.57
CA LEU A 118 -11.43 0.15 3.30
C LEU A 118 -11.08 0.56 1.87
N GLU A 119 -11.91 0.21 0.89
CA GLU A 119 -11.75 0.64 -0.49
C GLU A 119 -11.93 2.16 -0.64
N ALA A 120 -12.93 2.74 0.03
CA ALA A 120 -13.14 4.18 0.08
C ALA A 120 -11.92 4.89 0.70
N LEU A 121 -11.41 4.38 1.83
CA LEU A 121 -10.21 4.93 2.47
C LEU A 121 -8.97 4.81 1.58
N LYS A 122 -8.79 3.67 0.88
CA LYS A 122 -7.72 3.48 -0.11
C LYS A 122 -7.83 4.48 -1.26
N ALA A 123 -9.04 4.77 -1.72
CA ALA A 123 -9.28 5.76 -2.76
C ALA A 123 -8.95 7.18 -2.26
N GLU A 124 -9.38 7.54 -1.05
CA GLU A 124 -9.07 8.82 -0.42
C GLU A 124 -7.56 9.00 -0.21
N MET A 125 -6.86 7.98 0.29
CA MET A 125 -5.40 8.00 0.46
C MET A 125 -4.68 8.18 -0.88
N LYS A 126 -5.10 7.46 -1.93
CA LYS A 126 -4.55 7.64 -3.28
C LYS A 126 -4.81 9.05 -3.82
N GLN A 127 -5.98 9.59 -3.56
CA GLN A 127 -6.32 10.96 -3.97
C GLN A 127 -5.44 11.98 -3.23
N MET A 128 -5.27 11.85 -1.92
CA MET A 128 -4.38 12.71 -1.14
C MET A 128 -2.92 12.59 -1.60
N LEU A 129 -2.45 11.38 -1.90
CA LEU A 129 -1.10 11.16 -2.42
C LEU A 129 -0.91 11.88 -3.76
N GLY A 130 -1.85 11.73 -4.69
CA GLY A 130 -1.82 12.46 -5.96
C GLY A 130 -1.86 13.99 -5.78
N GLN A 131 -2.64 14.51 -4.83
CA GLN A 131 -2.64 15.95 -4.54
C GLN A 131 -1.30 16.45 -3.98
N VAL A 132 -0.62 15.65 -3.16
CA VAL A 132 0.72 15.98 -2.65
C VAL A 132 1.73 15.96 -3.79
N ASP A 133 1.72 14.92 -4.64
CA ASP A 133 2.61 14.81 -5.80
C ASP A 133 2.47 16.01 -6.75
N GLU A 134 1.24 16.45 -7.03
CA GLU A 134 0.97 17.63 -7.87
C GLU A 134 1.45 18.94 -7.21
N ARG A 135 1.29 19.08 -5.89
CA ARG A 135 1.79 20.25 -5.15
C ARG A 135 3.32 20.29 -5.15
N GLU A 136 3.98 19.15 -4.92
CA GLU A 136 5.44 19.03 -4.97
C GLU A 136 5.97 19.35 -6.37
N LYS A 137 5.33 18.82 -7.40
CA LYS A 137 5.67 19.12 -8.80
C LYS A 137 5.49 20.59 -9.14
N ALA A 138 4.36 21.19 -8.76
CA ALA A 138 4.11 22.61 -8.99
C ALA A 138 5.14 23.49 -8.28
N GLU A 139 5.57 23.11 -7.08
CA GLU A 139 6.63 23.82 -6.36
C GLU A 139 7.97 23.68 -7.06
N ILE A 140 8.35 22.48 -7.50
CA ILE A 140 9.57 22.25 -8.29
C ILE A 140 9.53 23.09 -9.58
N ASP A 141 8.41 23.12 -10.29
CA ASP A 141 8.26 23.89 -11.53
C ASP A 141 8.40 25.40 -11.29
N ARG A 142 7.86 25.91 -10.18
CA ARG A 142 8.07 27.31 -9.77
C ARG A 142 9.54 27.59 -9.49
N LEU A 143 10.24 26.72 -8.77
CA LEU A 143 11.68 26.87 -8.53
C LEU A 143 12.47 26.84 -9.83
N VAL A 144 12.17 25.89 -10.72
CA VAL A 144 12.78 25.81 -12.05
C VAL A 144 12.56 27.11 -12.83
N GLN A 145 11.36 27.69 -12.77
CA GLN A 145 11.06 28.97 -13.42
C GLN A 145 11.94 30.10 -12.87
N VAL A 146 12.05 30.24 -11.54
CA VAL A 146 12.90 31.24 -10.88
C VAL A 146 14.36 31.11 -11.30
N TYR A 147 14.91 29.89 -11.26
CA TYR A 147 16.30 29.65 -11.63
C TYR A 147 16.56 29.82 -13.13
N SER A 148 15.60 29.45 -13.98
CA SER A 148 15.74 29.59 -15.43
C SER A 148 15.64 31.05 -15.93
N ALA A 149 14.95 31.91 -15.17
CA ALA A 149 14.87 33.35 -15.45
C ALA A 149 16.13 34.11 -15.00
N MET A 150 16.90 33.55 -14.07
CA MET A 150 18.16 34.13 -13.57
C MET A 150 19.32 33.89 -14.54
N ARG A 151 20.34 34.77 -14.49
CA ARG A 151 21.55 34.61 -15.31
C ARG A 151 22.34 33.37 -14.89
N PRO A 152 22.87 32.56 -15.84
CA PRO A 152 23.59 31.33 -15.49
C PRO A 152 24.79 31.54 -14.55
N LYS A 153 25.48 32.68 -14.65
CA LYS A 153 26.61 33.04 -13.78
C LYS A 153 26.20 33.29 -12.33
N GLU A 154 24.98 33.78 -12.10
CA GLU A 154 24.42 34.05 -10.77
C GLU A 154 23.73 32.81 -10.20
N ALA A 155 23.09 32.00 -11.07
CA ALA A 155 22.43 30.77 -10.67
C ALA A 155 23.40 29.67 -10.20
N ALA A 156 24.58 29.57 -10.83
CA ALA A 156 25.58 28.54 -10.52
C ALA A 156 26.01 28.48 -9.03
N PRO A 157 26.44 29.59 -8.39
CA PRO A 157 26.84 29.55 -6.98
C PRO A 157 25.65 29.26 -6.05
N VAL A 158 24.45 29.77 -6.37
CA VAL A 158 23.24 29.51 -5.57
C VAL A 158 22.86 28.02 -5.63
N MET A 159 22.93 27.42 -6.82
CA MET A 159 22.65 26.00 -7.01
C MET A 159 23.71 25.11 -6.35
N ALA A 160 24.97 25.53 -6.33
CA ALA A 160 26.03 24.80 -5.64
C ALA A 160 25.84 24.77 -4.11
N ALA A 161 25.28 25.83 -3.52
CA ALA A 161 25.04 25.94 -2.08
C ALA A 161 23.74 25.24 -1.61
N LEU A 162 22.87 24.83 -2.53
CA LEU A 162 21.57 24.23 -2.21
C LEU A 162 21.71 22.76 -1.75
N GLU A 163 20.87 22.35 -0.81
CA GLU A 163 20.81 20.96 -0.34
C GLU A 163 20.35 19.99 -1.46
N ASP A 164 20.94 18.81 -1.51
CA ASP A 164 20.63 17.77 -2.51
C ASP A 164 19.15 17.41 -2.61
N ARG A 165 18.42 17.45 -1.49
CA ARG A 165 16.99 17.12 -1.45
C ARG A 165 16.14 18.02 -2.34
N VAL A 166 16.53 19.29 -2.50
CA VAL A 166 15.86 20.28 -3.36
C VAL A 166 16.62 20.50 -4.67
N ARG A 167 17.96 20.45 -4.62
CA ARG A 167 18.85 20.65 -5.77
C ARG A 167 18.64 19.60 -6.87
N LEU A 168 18.54 18.32 -6.51
CA LEU A 168 18.45 17.24 -7.48
C LEU A 168 17.09 17.20 -8.21
N PRO A 169 15.92 17.31 -7.54
CA PRO A 169 14.65 17.40 -8.26
C PRO A 169 14.57 18.60 -9.21
N VAL A 170 15.01 19.78 -8.75
CA VAL A 170 14.99 21.01 -9.56
C VAL A 170 15.92 20.88 -10.76
N ALA A 171 17.15 20.38 -10.57
CA ALA A 171 18.08 20.16 -11.68
C ALA A 171 17.58 19.11 -12.68
N ALA A 172 16.90 18.04 -12.21
CA ALA A 172 16.33 17.00 -13.06
C ALA A 172 15.12 17.49 -13.88
N ALA A 173 14.28 18.36 -13.31
CA ALA A 173 13.11 18.92 -13.98
C ALA A 173 13.46 20.07 -14.95
N MET A 174 14.66 20.64 -14.84
CA MET A 174 15.08 21.78 -15.65
C MET A 174 15.40 21.37 -17.10
N ARG A 175 15.19 22.30 -18.04
CA ARG A 175 15.51 22.08 -19.46
C ARG A 175 17.00 21.79 -19.66
N PRO A 176 17.40 20.78 -20.45
CA PRO A 176 18.80 20.37 -20.61
C PRO A 176 19.73 21.51 -21.04
N ARG A 177 19.26 22.40 -21.93
CA ARG A 177 20.04 23.55 -22.41
C ARG A 177 20.33 24.56 -21.30
N THR A 178 19.35 24.84 -20.45
CA THR A 178 19.50 25.78 -19.32
C THR A 178 20.43 25.19 -18.26
N LEU A 179 20.30 23.89 -17.97
CA LEU A 179 21.19 23.18 -17.05
C LEU A 179 22.64 23.21 -17.52
N ALA A 180 22.89 22.94 -18.81
CA ALA A 180 24.23 23.01 -19.39
C ALA A 180 24.83 24.43 -19.27
N ALA A 181 24.04 25.48 -19.47
CA ALA A 181 24.50 26.85 -19.34
C ALA A 181 24.89 27.21 -17.89
N ILE A 182 24.18 26.67 -16.90
CA ILE A 182 24.49 26.84 -15.47
C ILE A 182 25.73 26.04 -15.10
N MET A 183 25.81 24.77 -15.51
CA MET A 183 26.99 23.92 -15.27
C MET A 183 28.27 24.50 -15.88
N ALA A 184 28.18 25.19 -17.03
CA ALA A 184 29.31 25.87 -17.64
C ALA A 184 29.87 27.04 -16.79
N GLN A 185 29.09 27.56 -15.84
CA GLN A 185 29.53 28.60 -14.90
C GLN A 185 29.85 28.04 -13.51
N MET A 186 29.70 26.73 -13.30
CA MET A 186 30.11 26.04 -12.09
C MET A 186 31.58 25.62 -12.17
N SER A 187 32.18 25.31 -11.02
CA SER A 187 33.50 24.68 -10.99
C SER A 187 33.40 23.22 -11.45
N ALA A 188 34.46 22.71 -12.09
CA ALA A 188 34.55 21.32 -12.53
C ALA A 188 34.19 20.27 -11.43
N PRO A 189 34.65 20.38 -10.17
CA PRO A 189 34.26 19.41 -9.13
C PRO A 189 32.76 19.45 -8.80
N GLN A 190 32.14 20.64 -8.74
CA GLN A 190 30.71 20.77 -8.42
C GLN A 190 29.82 20.22 -9.54
N ALA A 191 30.20 20.47 -10.81
CA ALA A 191 29.49 19.93 -11.96
C ALA A 191 29.56 18.39 -12.02
N LYS A 192 30.73 17.83 -11.67
CA LYS A 192 30.91 16.37 -11.54
C LYS A 192 29.98 15.80 -10.48
N GLU A 193 29.99 16.36 -9.27
CA GLU A 193 29.19 15.89 -8.15
C GLU A 193 27.68 15.90 -8.46
N LEU A 194 27.18 16.99 -9.04
CA LEU A 194 25.77 17.11 -9.43
C LEU A 194 25.37 16.04 -10.47
N THR A 195 26.25 15.77 -11.42
CA THR A 195 26.01 14.77 -12.47
C THR A 195 25.99 13.36 -11.90
N GLU A 196 26.94 13.02 -11.02
CA GLU A 196 27.00 11.71 -10.35
C GLU A 196 25.75 11.47 -9.50
N LYS A 197 25.31 12.48 -8.76
CA LYS A 197 24.09 12.40 -7.93
C LYS A 197 22.81 12.28 -8.77
N LEU A 198 22.70 13.01 -9.88
CA LEU A 198 21.57 12.87 -10.81
C LEU A 198 21.56 11.48 -11.46
N ALA A 199 22.73 10.97 -11.87
CA ALA A 199 22.84 9.63 -12.46
C ALA A 199 22.48 8.53 -11.45
N ALA A 200 22.98 8.62 -10.21
CA ALA A 200 22.62 7.69 -9.13
C ALA A 200 21.12 7.69 -8.85
N ARG A 201 20.49 8.87 -8.83
CA ARG A 201 19.03 9.00 -8.69
C ARG A 201 18.28 8.34 -9.85
N PHE A 202 18.69 8.59 -11.09
CA PHE A 202 18.04 8.01 -12.26
C PHE A 202 18.18 6.48 -12.29
N GLN A 203 19.32 5.94 -11.89
CA GLN A 203 19.53 4.49 -11.73
C GLN A 203 18.64 3.92 -10.63
N ALA A 204 18.56 4.57 -9.46
CA ALA A 204 17.68 4.15 -8.37
C ALA A 204 16.20 4.14 -8.79
N GLN A 205 15.76 5.15 -9.53
CA GLN A 205 14.39 5.22 -10.08
C GLN A 205 14.11 4.10 -11.10
N GLN A 206 15.06 3.79 -11.98
CA GLN A 206 14.93 2.66 -12.91
C GLN A 206 14.88 1.31 -12.19
N MET A 207 15.69 1.11 -11.15
CA MET A 207 15.68 -0.11 -10.36
C MET A 207 14.35 -0.27 -9.62
N ALA A 208 13.81 0.81 -9.05
CA ALA A 208 12.48 0.80 -8.43
C ALA A 208 11.37 0.49 -9.44
N ALA A 209 11.42 1.07 -10.66
CA ALA A 209 10.46 0.79 -11.72
C ALA A 209 10.53 -0.68 -12.19
N ARG A 210 11.74 -1.25 -12.28
CA ARG A 210 11.94 -2.67 -12.62
C ARG A 210 11.47 -3.62 -11.51
N ALA A 211 11.71 -3.27 -10.25
CA ALA A 211 11.21 -4.03 -9.11
C ALA A 211 9.67 -4.03 -9.07
N ALA A 212 9.04 -2.86 -9.27
CA ALA A 212 7.59 -2.75 -9.37
C ALA A 212 7.01 -3.54 -10.56
N ALA A 213 7.72 -3.58 -11.69
CA ALA A 213 7.33 -4.41 -12.84
C ALA A 213 7.47 -5.92 -12.57
N ALA A 214 8.46 -6.33 -11.76
CA ALA A 214 8.64 -7.72 -11.35
C ALA A 214 7.58 -8.16 -10.33
N GLU A 215 7.19 -7.30 -9.39
CA GLU A 215 6.12 -7.57 -8.42
C GLU A 215 4.72 -7.60 -9.05
N GLY A 216 4.51 -6.89 -10.17
CA GLY A 216 3.27 -6.91 -10.94
C GLY A 216 3.10 -8.13 -11.86
N THR A 217 4.12 -8.99 -11.98
CA THR A 217 4.02 -10.23 -12.75
C THR A 217 3.58 -11.34 -11.79
N PRO A 218 2.34 -11.90 -11.90
CA PRO A 218 2.01 -13.10 -11.15
C PRO A 218 3.05 -14.17 -11.48
N PRO A 219 3.54 -14.94 -10.48
CA PRO A 219 4.52 -15.98 -10.74
C PRO A 219 3.99 -16.85 -11.88
N PRO A 220 4.82 -17.20 -12.88
CA PRO A 220 4.39 -18.16 -13.88
C PRO A 220 3.91 -19.38 -13.10
N ALA A 221 2.63 -19.73 -13.29
CA ALA A 221 2.04 -20.92 -12.71
C ALA A 221 3.05 -22.05 -12.88
N ALA A 222 3.46 -22.63 -11.76
CA ALA A 222 4.47 -23.68 -11.71
C ALA A 222 4.16 -24.71 -12.79
N ALA A 223 4.93 -24.69 -13.87
CA ALA A 223 4.96 -25.80 -14.80
C ALA A 223 5.46 -27.00 -13.98
N PRO A 224 4.76 -28.15 -13.97
CA PRO A 224 5.15 -29.28 -13.17
C PRO A 224 6.52 -29.76 -13.67
N ALA A 225 7.48 -29.77 -12.74
CA ALA A 225 8.79 -30.34 -12.97
C ALA A 225 8.61 -31.81 -13.39
N ALA A 226 8.80 -32.07 -14.68
CA ALA A 226 8.92 -33.41 -15.21
C ALA A 226 10.17 -34.04 -14.58
N ALA A 227 9.94 -35.12 -13.83
CA ALA A 227 10.95 -35.97 -13.24
C ALA A 227 11.89 -36.53 -14.32
N ALA A 228 13.19 -36.53 -14.04
CA ALA A 228 14.14 -37.46 -14.62
C ALA A 228 15.12 -37.94 -13.53
N PRO A 229 15.56 -39.21 -13.58
CA PRO A 229 15.87 -39.99 -12.39
C PRO A 229 17.32 -39.89 -11.91
N ALA A 230 17.50 -40.32 -10.66
CA ALA A 230 18.75 -40.44 -9.94
C ALA A 230 19.82 -41.26 -10.69
N ALA A 231 21.07 -40.79 -10.63
CA ALA A 231 22.26 -41.61 -10.75
C ALA A 231 23.18 -41.31 -9.55
N THR A 232 23.58 -42.40 -8.90
CA THR A 232 24.32 -42.55 -7.65
C THR A 232 25.81 -42.24 -7.77
N THR A 233 26.41 -41.61 -6.75
CA THR A 233 27.64 -42.08 -6.05
C THR A 233 27.95 -41.21 -4.79
N PRO A 234 28.46 -41.80 -3.68
CA PRO A 234 28.68 -41.10 -2.39
C PRO A 234 30.20 -40.86 -2.09
N PRO A 235 30.66 -40.53 -0.86
CA PRO A 235 31.10 -39.18 -0.48
C PRO A 235 32.59 -39.09 -0.07
N ALA A 236 33.17 -37.88 -0.09
CA ALA A 236 34.39 -37.59 0.66
C ALA A 236 34.34 -36.17 1.25
N THR A 237 34.24 -36.10 2.57
CA THR A 237 34.45 -34.95 3.44
C THR A 237 35.90 -34.44 3.37
N PRO A 238 36.13 -33.15 3.64
CA PRO A 238 37.29 -32.78 4.44
C PRO A 238 36.90 -31.97 5.68
N THR A 239 37.46 -32.42 6.79
CA THR A 239 37.40 -31.92 8.16
C THR A 239 38.14 -30.58 8.30
N ALA A 240 37.66 -29.71 9.19
CA ALA A 240 38.35 -28.53 9.73
C ALA A 240 39.69 -28.95 10.43
N GLN A 241 40.71 -28.12 10.65
CA GLN A 241 40.80 -26.95 11.55
C GLN A 241 42.33 -26.52 11.67
N PRO A 242 42.79 -25.60 12.55
CA PRO A 242 43.08 -24.17 12.30
C PRO A 242 44.55 -23.67 12.59
N ALA A 243 44.73 -22.34 12.40
CA ALA A 243 45.46 -21.37 13.24
C ALA A 243 46.91 -20.87 12.91
N ALA A 244 47.04 -19.55 13.12
CA ALA A 244 48.20 -18.74 13.54
C ALA A 244 49.18 -18.13 12.51
N ALA A 245 49.16 -16.79 12.47
CA ALA A 245 50.21 -15.84 12.04
C ALA A 245 51.37 -15.80 13.09
N PRO A 246 52.51 -15.05 12.99
CA PRO A 246 52.69 -13.74 12.32
C PRO A 246 54.11 -13.36 11.75
N THR A 247 54.21 -12.14 11.19
CA THR A 247 55.39 -11.22 11.04
C THR A 247 56.58 -11.67 10.14
N THR A 248 57.19 -10.88 9.24
CA THR A 248 57.80 -9.54 9.32
C THR A 248 58.00 -8.87 7.92
N ARG A 249 58.32 -7.57 7.94
CA ARG A 249 58.52 -6.55 6.87
C ARG A 249 60.07 -6.34 6.61
N PRO A 250 60.66 -5.48 5.71
CA PRO A 250 60.42 -5.01 4.30
C PRO A 250 61.68 -4.94 3.33
N THR A 251 61.43 -4.55 2.06
CA THR A 251 62.26 -3.72 1.09
C THR A 251 63.50 -4.31 0.37
N PRO A 252 64.07 -3.68 -0.71
CA PRO A 252 63.48 -3.22 -2.00
C PRO A 252 64.39 -3.46 -3.27
N ARG A 253 64.01 -2.89 -4.43
CA ARG A 253 64.85 -2.37 -5.57
C ARG A 253 65.01 -3.25 -6.87
N PRO A 254 65.49 -2.72 -8.03
CA PRO A 254 64.66 -2.30 -9.19
C PRO A 254 65.18 -2.81 -10.58
N ALA A 255 64.56 -2.42 -11.72
CA ALA A 255 65.21 -1.74 -12.88
C ALA A 255 64.43 -1.82 -14.22
N ALA A 256 64.76 -0.84 -15.10
CA ALA A 256 64.48 -0.65 -16.55
C ALA A 256 63.33 0.34 -16.85
N ASN A 257 63.54 1.67 -17.09
CA ASN A 257 64.22 2.37 -18.22
C ASN A 257 63.85 1.76 -19.59
N ARG A 258 63.31 2.46 -20.61
CA ARG A 258 63.54 3.84 -21.14
C ARG A 258 62.42 4.15 -22.22
N PRO A 259 62.46 5.20 -23.09
CA PRO A 259 61.46 6.28 -23.08
C PRO A 259 60.77 6.65 -24.44
N ALA A 260 59.78 7.55 -24.33
CA ALA A 260 59.39 8.69 -25.20
C ALA A 260 59.40 8.62 -26.75
N ALA A 261 58.26 8.99 -27.37
CA ALA A 261 58.22 9.80 -28.58
C ALA A 261 56.87 10.54 -28.76
N ARG A 262 56.92 11.87 -28.82
CA ARG A 262 55.95 12.80 -29.45
C ARG A 262 56.80 13.81 -30.24
N PRO A 263 56.42 14.18 -31.48
CA PRO A 263 56.00 15.57 -31.77
C PRO A 263 54.88 15.62 -32.84
N ALA A 264 53.77 16.34 -32.64
CA ALA A 264 53.50 17.74 -33.04
C ALA A 264 53.54 18.04 -34.55
N ALA A 265 52.38 18.36 -35.16
CA ALA A 265 52.25 19.30 -36.29
C ALA A 265 50.78 19.77 -36.49
N ARG A 266 50.61 21.08 -36.63
CA ARG A 266 49.45 21.85 -37.16
C ARG A 266 50.05 22.78 -38.24
N PRO A 267 49.35 23.14 -39.33
CA PRO A 267 48.78 24.52 -39.47
C PRO A 267 47.45 24.56 -40.30
N ALA A 268 46.47 25.42 -39.95
CA ALA A 268 45.98 26.67 -40.65
C ALA A 268 45.30 26.41 -42.04
N ALA A 269 44.14 26.95 -42.46
CA ALA A 269 43.58 28.33 -42.51
C ALA A 269 42.07 28.26 -42.96
N THR A 270 41.07 28.92 -42.33
CA THR A 270 40.38 30.24 -42.61
C THR A 270 39.35 30.28 -43.80
N PRO A 271 38.42 31.27 -43.92
CA PRO A 271 36.95 31.03 -44.02
C PRO A 271 36.23 31.73 -45.22
N ALA A 272 34.93 31.49 -45.43
CA ALA A 272 34.04 32.36 -46.25
C ALA A 272 32.58 32.19 -45.77
N ARG A 273 31.85 33.20 -45.26
CA ARG A 273 31.33 34.50 -45.76
C ARG A 273 29.90 34.38 -46.30
N ARG A 274 29.01 35.09 -45.59
CA ARG A 274 27.61 35.49 -45.84
C ARG A 274 27.39 36.10 -47.25
N PRO A 275 26.13 36.25 -47.70
CA PRO A 275 25.61 37.61 -47.85
C PRO A 275 24.17 37.85 -47.34
N ALA A 276 23.91 39.11 -46.96
CA ALA A 276 22.61 39.75 -46.66
C ALA A 276 21.86 40.10 -47.97
N ALA A 277 20.53 40.35 -48.00
CA ALA A 277 19.83 41.63 -47.72
C ALA A 277 18.32 41.44 -48.11
N THR A 278 17.29 41.66 -47.27
CA THR A 278 16.40 42.87 -47.03
C THR A 278 15.62 43.44 -48.25
N PRO A 279 14.52 44.23 -48.11
CA PRO A 279 13.35 44.26 -47.17
C PRO A 279 11.99 44.66 -47.87
N ALA A 280 10.99 45.13 -47.09
CA ALA A 280 9.70 45.82 -47.42
C ALA A 280 8.44 44.93 -47.56
N ALA A 281 7.21 45.26 -47.11
CA ALA A 281 6.56 46.48 -46.59
C ALA A 281 5.33 46.10 -45.70
N ALA A 282 4.75 47.07 -44.98
CA ALA A 282 3.64 46.94 -44.01
C ALA A 282 2.22 47.19 -44.64
N PRO A 283 1.16 47.65 -43.93
CA PRO A 283 0.18 46.88 -43.13
C PRO A 283 -1.32 47.17 -43.47
N THR A 284 -2.26 46.35 -43.00
CA THR A 284 -3.70 46.68 -42.79
C THR A 284 -4.30 45.64 -41.82
N ALA A 285 -4.64 45.96 -40.56
CA ALA A 285 -5.89 46.59 -40.08
C ALA A 285 -7.18 45.86 -40.52
N THR A 286 -7.85 45.17 -39.58
CA THR A 286 -9.32 45.17 -39.36
C THR A 286 -9.70 44.32 -38.13
N GLY A 287 -10.07 45.01 -37.04
CA GLY A 287 -11.30 44.83 -36.25
C GLY A 287 -11.59 43.52 -35.47
N PRO A 288 -12.00 43.61 -34.19
CA PRO A 288 -12.47 42.48 -33.39
C PRO A 288 -13.96 42.19 -33.64
N GLN A 289 -14.33 40.92 -33.84
CA GLN A 289 -15.73 40.49 -33.89
C GLN A 289 -16.25 40.22 -32.47
N ALA A 290 -17.43 40.76 -32.22
CA ALA A 290 -18.09 40.85 -30.93
C ALA A 290 -18.87 39.57 -30.58
N TYR A 291 -18.81 39.25 -29.30
CA TYR A 291 -19.88 38.74 -28.44
C TYR A 291 -21.29 38.62 -29.06
N GLN A 292 -21.84 37.40 -29.08
CA GLN A 292 -23.28 37.16 -29.01
C GLN A 292 -23.56 36.02 -28.00
N PRO A 293 -24.27 36.29 -26.90
CA PRO A 293 -25.02 35.27 -26.18
C PRO A 293 -26.47 35.30 -26.68
N SER A 294 -26.93 34.22 -27.32
CA SER A 294 -28.36 34.06 -27.57
C SER A 294 -29.07 33.74 -26.26
N ALA A 295 -30.13 34.52 -26.04
CA ALA A 295 -30.99 34.53 -24.87
C ALA A 295 -31.75 33.20 -24.66
N ALA A 296 -32.17 33.03 -23.40
CA ALA A 296 -32.83 31.88 -22.81
C ALA A 296 -34.35 31.79 -23.15
N PRO A 297 -35.19 31.21 -22.28
CA PRO A 297 -35.74 29.85 -22.42
C PRO A 297 -37.24 29.87 -22.76
N ASN A 298 -37.73 28.88 -23.50
CA ASN A 298 -39.17 28.69 -23.66
C ASN A 298 -39.67 27.56 -22.77
N ALA A 299 -40.53 27.92 -21.82
CA ALA A 299 -41.23 27.04 -20.90
C ALA A 299 -42.56 26.59 -21.52
N GLN A 300 -42.85 25.27 -21.54
CA GLN A 300 -44.20 24.73 -21.39
C GLN A 300 -44.15 23.28 -20.85
N PRO A 301 -44.81 22.98 -19.72
CA PRO A 301 -45.12 21.61 -19.31
C PRO A 301 -46.48 21.17 -19.89
N ARG A 302 -46.53 19.99 -20.52
CA ARG A 302 -47.80 19.32 -20.86
C ARG A 302 -48.05 18.13 -19.95
N GLN A 303 -49.17 18.22 -19.24
CA GLN A 303 -49.86 17.12 -18.55
C GLN A 303 -50.51 16.16 -19.56
N THR A 304 -50.43 14.86 -19.27
CA THR A 304 -51.39 13.79 -19.61
C THR A 304 -51.08 12.65 -18.62
N VAL A 305 -51.88 12.35 -17.59
CA VAL A 305 -53.11 11.52 -17.61
C VAL A 305 -52.97 10.26 -18.47
N GLN A 306 -52.47 9.19 -17.87
CA GLN A 306 -53.18 7.91 -17.66
C GLN A 306 -52.46 7.09 -16.59
#